data_AF-A0A6B0TCH1-F1
#
_entry.id   AF-A0A6B0TCH1-F1
#
_cell.length_a   1.000
_cell.length_b   1.000
_cell.length_c   1.000
_cell.angle_alpha   90.00
_cell.angle_beta   90.00
_cell.angle_gamma   90.00
#
_symmetry.space_group_name_H-M   'P 1'
#
loop_
_entity.id
_entity.type
_entity.pdbx_description
1 polymer ?
#
loop_
_entity_poly.entity_id
_entity_poly.type
_entity_poly.pdbx_seq_one_letter_code
_entity_poly.pdbx_strand_id
1 'polypeptide(L)'
;MADSRVLTAAVGLAVSLAASALLWMYFETFLFFLFVPFVPFLFRDLGDDESRQPQPRECPQCGFQTLNDEYEYCPRDGRRLQKRRDGTTEQRRTDGWS
;
A
#
# COMPACT_ATOMS: atom_id res chain seq x y z
N MET A 1 61.19 6.55 -15.42
CA MET A 1 60.62 7.83 -15.89
C MET A 1 59.11 7.66 -15.93
N ALA A 2 58.39 8.09 -14.90
CA ALA A 2 56.94 8.26 -15.03
C ALA A 2 56.74 9.58 -15.76
N ASP A 3 56.43 9.48 -17.04
CA ASP A 3 56.22 10.60 -17.95
C ASP A 3 55.01 11.42 -17.45
N SER A 4 55.06 12.75 -17.54
CA SER A 4 54.00 13.67 -17.08
C SER A 4 52.60 13.30 -17.61
N ARG A 5 52.53 12.52 -18.69
CA ARG A 5 51.34 11.91 -19.28
C ARG A 5 50.63 10.91 -18.37
N VAL A 6 51.38 10.10 -17.61
CA VAL A 6 50.81 9.12 -16.66
C VAL A 6 50.18 9.85 -15.47
N LEU A 7 50.78 10.96 -15.06
CA LEU A 7 50.30 11.80 -13.96
C LEU A 7 48.97 12.48 -14.31
N THR A 8 48.84 13.08 -15.50
CA THR A 8 47.58 13.66 -15.96
C THR A 8 46.49 12.60 -16.17
N ALA A 9 46.84 11.42 -16.70
CA ALA A 9 45.92 10.31 -16.82
C ALA A 9 45.41 9.84 -15.44
N ALA A 10 46.30 9.69 -14.47
CA ALA A 10 45.93 9.30 -13.10
C ALA A 10 45.05 10.35 -12.41
N VAL A 11 45.36 11.64 -12.57
CA VAL A 11 44.54 12.73 -12.05
C VAL A 11 43.15 12.72 -12.68
N GLY A 12 43.05 12.58 -14.00
CA GLY A 12 41.76 12.48 -14.69
C GLY A 12 40.92 11.31 -14.19
N LEU A 13 41.56 10.14 -14.00
CA LEU A 13 40.89 8.96 -13.46
C LEU A 13 40.42 9.18 -12.02
N ALA A 14 41.27 9.75 -11.16
CA ALA A 14 40.91 10.08 -9.78
C ALA A 14 39.74 11.08 -9.71
N VAL A 15 39.74 12.10 -10.56
CA VAL A 15 38.64 13.08 -10.66
C VAL A 15 37.36 12.40 -11.13
N SER A 16 37.43 11.52 -12.13
CA SER A 16 36.25 10.81 -12.65
C SER A 16 35.65 9.85 -11.62
N LEU A 17 36.49 9.16 -10.84
CA LEU A 17 36.08 8.32 -9.71
C LEU A 17 35.42 9.17 -8.60
N ALA A 18 36.05 10.29 -8.23
CA ALA A 18 35.52 11.18 -7.22
C ALA A 18 34.17 11.78 -7.64
N ALA A 19 34.04 12.21 -8.90
CA ALA A 19 32.78 12.70 -9.46
C ALA A 19 31.70 11.61 -9.42
N SER A 20 32.01 10.40 -9.88
CA SER A 20 31.06 9.27 -9.82
C SER A 20 30.59 8.98 -8.39
N ALA A 21 31.50 8.99 -7.42
CA ALA A 21 31.16 8.77 -6.00
C ALA A 21 30.28 9.89 -5.43
N LEU A 22 30.57 11.15 -5.75
CA LEU A 22 29.77 12.30 -5.34
C LEU A 22 28.37 12.27 -5.95
N LEU A 23 28.26 11.95 -7.25
CA LEU A 23 26.98 11.77 -7.91
C LEU A 23 26.18 10.65 -7.24
N TRP A 24 26.82 9.52 -6.91
CA TRP A 24 26.16 8.40 -6.26
C TRP A 24 25.58 8.80 -4.89
N MET A 25 26.36 9.47 -4.02
CA MET A 25 25.87 9.95 -2.71
C MET A 25 24.72 10.97 -2.84
N TYR A 26 24.82 11.89 -3.81
CA TYR A 26 23.77 12.89 -4.04
C TYR A 26 22.49 12.25 -4.58
N PHE A 27 22.63 11.30 -5.50
CA PHE A 27 21.51 10.58 -6.09
C PHE A 27 20.80 9.71 -5.06
N GLU A 28 21.52 9.14 -4.08
CA GLU A 28 20.91 8.39 -2.98
C GLU A 28 20.01 9.29 -2.13
N THR A 29 20.49 10.48 -1.76
CA THR A 29 19.71 11.47 -1.01
C THR A 29 18.49 11.95 -1.81
N PHE A 30 18.67 12.22 -3.10
CA PHE A 30 17.61 12.65 -3.99
C PHE A 30 16.55 11.57 -4.20
N LEU A 31 16.97 10.31 -4.41
CA LEU A 31 16.08 9.16 -4.49
C LEU A 31 15.33 8.96 -3.18
N PHE A 32 15.99 9.06 -2.03
CA PHE A 32 15.31 8.91 -0.74
C PHE A 32 14.24 9.99 -0.57
N PHE A 33 14.57 11.26 -0.79
CA PHE A 33 13.62 12.36 -0.67
C PHE A 33 12.48 12.26 -1.69
N LEU A 34 12.79 11.85 -2.92
CA LEU A 34 11.80 11.66 -3.97
C LEU A 34 10.88 10.48 -3.66
N PHE A 35 11.41 9.31 -3.29
CA PHE A 35 10.65 8.07 -3.17
C PHE A 35 10.00 7.85 -1.80
N VAL A 36 10.56 8.34 -0.69
CA VAL A 36 9.96 8.21 0.66
C VAL A 36 8.50 8.67 0.75
N PRO A 37 8.07 9.80 0.15
CA PRO A 37 6.65 10.15 0.15
C PRO A 37 5.77 9.20 -0.68
N PHE A 38 6.35 8.45 -1.64
CA PHE A 38 5.63 7.47 -2.47
C PHE A 38 5.67 6.05 -1.91
N VAL A 39 6.57 5.72 -0.98
CA VAL A 39 6.58 4.45 -0.22
C VAL A 39 5.18 4.00 0.20
N PRO A 40 4.35 4.81 0.89
CA PRO A 40 3.01 4.39 1.29
C PRO A 40 2.09 4.00 0.11
N PHE A 41 2.34 4.53 -1.09
CA PHE A 41 1.59 4.18 -2.30
C PHE A 41 2.13 2.90 -2.96
N LEU A 42 3.45 2.70 -3.00
CA LEU A 42 4.06 1.49 -3.54
C LEU A 42 3.73 0.25 -2.70
N PHE A 43 3.62 0.39 -1.37
CA PHE A 43 3.29 -0.73 -0.47
C PHE A 43 1.79 -0.98 -0.32
N ARG A 44 0.93 -0.06 -0.78
CA ARG A 44 -0.52 -0.23 -0.74
C ARG A 44 -1.05 -1.32 -1.69
N ASP A 45 -0.27 -1.69 -2.70
CA ASP A 45 -0.62 -2.79 -3.61
C ASP A 45 -0.11 -4.15 -3.11
N LEU A 46 0.95 -4.17 -2.28
CA LEU A 46 1.54 -5.41 -1.75
C LEU A 46 1.02 -5.80 -0.35
N GLY A 47 0.41 -4.87 0.39
CA GLY A 47 0.07 -5.06 1.81
C GLY A 47 -1.38 -4.78 2.22
N ASP A 48 -2.24 -4.24 1.33
CA ASP A 48 -3.66 -4.00 1.62
C ASP A 48 -4.47 -5.08 0.88
N ASP A 49 -4.90 -6.14 1.57
CA ASP A 49 -6.17 -6.19 2.29
C ASP A 49 -7.27 -6.89 1.47
N GLU A 50 -7.18 -8.23 1.34
CA GLU A 50 -8.38 -9.05 1.12
C GLU A 50 -9.43 -8.86 2.25
N SER A 51 -9.06 -8.22 3.37
CA SER A 51 -9.91 -7.93 4.52
C SER A 51 -10.52 -6.52 4.60
N ARG A 52 -10.20 -5.59 3.68
CA ARG A 52 -10.75 -4.21 3.68
C ARG A 52 -11.65 -3.92 2.49
N GLN A 53 -12.26 -4.95 1.91
CA GLN A 53 -13.46 -4.72 1.13
C GLN A 53 -14.53 -4.14 2.08
N PRO A 54 -15.03 -2.91 1.84
CA PRO A 54 -16.06 -2.32 2.69
C PRO A 54 -17.27 -3.26 2.69
N GLN A 55 -17.51 -3.92 3.83
CA GLN A 55 -18.60 -4.88 3.92
C GLN A 55 -19.93 -4.12 3.94
N PRO A 56 -20.89 -4.47 3.06
CA PRO A 56 -22.18 -3.80 3.03
C PRO A 56 -22.88 -3.94 4.37
N ARG A 57 -23.34 -2.80 4.90
CA ARG A 57 -24.12 -2.73 6.14
C ARG A 57 -25.59 -2.58 5.78
N GLU A 58 -26.46 -3.34 6.43
CA GLU A 58 -27.89 -3.38 6.15
C GLU A 58 -28.75 -2.98 7.34
N CYS A 59 -29.92 -2.39 7.05
CA CYS A 59 -30.95 -2.15 8.03
C CYS A 59 -31.86 -3.38 8.15
N PRO A 60 -32.01 -4.00 9.33
CA PRO A 60 -32.76 -5.24 9.51
C PRO A 60 -34.28 -5.12 9.30
N GLN A 61 -34.81 -3.90 9.11
CA GLN A 61 -36.27 -3.70 9.05
C GLN A 61 -36.75 -3.16 7.71
N CYS A 62 -36.08 -2.15 7.14
CA CYS A 62 -36.45 -1.60 5.83
C CYS A 62 -35.59 -2.14 4.67
N GLY A 63 -34.52 -2.89 4.96
CA GLY A 63 -33.65 -3.49 3.95
C GLY A 63 -32.70 -2.51 3.25
N PHE A 64 -32.54 -1.29 3.77
CA PHE A 64 -31.59 -0.33 3.23
C PHE A 64 -30.16 -0.83 3.39
N GLN A 65 -29.36 -0.80 2.31
CA GLN A 65 -27.98 -1.26 2.27
C GLN A 65 -27.04 -0.13 1.86
N THR A 66 -25.88 -0.05 2.49
CA THR A 66 -24.85 0.94 2.16
C THR A 66 -23.45 0.39 2.39
N LEU A 67 -22.52 0.82 1.53
CA LEU A 67 -21.08 0.58 1.65
C LEU A 67 -20.37 1.76 2.33
N ASN A 68 -21.07 2.88 2.53
CA ASN A 68 -20.45 4.08 3.10
C ASN A 68 -20.35 3.94 4.62
N ASP A 69 -19.11 3.94 5.13
CA ASP A 69 -18.79 3.82 6.55
C ASP A 69 -19.24 5.03 7.40
N GLU A 70 -19.52 6.18 6.80
CA GLU A 70 -20.02 7.39 7.47
C GLU A 70 -21.47 7.23 7.98
N TYR A 71 -22.26 6.35 7.35
CA TYR A 71 -23.64 6.12 7.75
C TYR A 71 -23.71 5.02 8.81
N GLU A 72 -23.75 5.40 10.08
CA GLU A 72 -23.95 4.45 11.19
C GLU A 72 -25.45 4.13 11.41
N TYR A 73 -26.33 5.06 11.05
CA TYR A 73 -27.79 4.94 11.20
C TYR A 73 -28.49 4.96 9.85
N CYS A 74 -29.62 4.27 9.76
CA CYS A 74 -30.43 4.21 8.56
C CYS A 74 -31.23 5.51 8.39
N PRO A 75 -31.17 6.15 7.20
CA PRO A 75 -31.83 7.43 6.94
C PRO A 75 -33.37 7.33 6.86
N ARG A 76 -33.94 6.12 6.81
CA ARG A 76 -35.40 5.91 6.73
C ARG A 76 -36.06 5.74 8.09
N ASP A 77 -35.40 5.05 9.01
CA ASP A 77 -36.00 4.61 10.27
C ASP A 77 -35.12 4.90 11.51
N GLY A 78 -33.94 5.49 11.32
CA GLY A 78 -33.02 5.89 12.38
C GLY A 78 -32.33 4.74 13.12
N ARG A 79 -32.51 3.48 12.68
CA ARG A 79 -31.88 2.32 13.35
C ARG A 79 -30.43 2.17 12.98
N ARG A 80 -29.63 1.60 13.88
CA ARG A 80 -28.22 1.30 13.62
C ARG A 80 -28.10 0.24 12.52
N LEU A 81 -27.26 0.51 11.52
CA LEU A 81 -26.95 -0.44 10.46
C LEU A 81 -26.07 -1.56 11.00
N GLN A 82 -26.33 -2.79 10.56
CA GLN A 82 -25.58 -3.97 11.00
C GLN A 82 -24.70 -4.48 9.86
N LYS A 83 -23.48 -4.93 10.18
CA LYS A 83 -22.65 -5.63 9.20
C LYS A 83 -23.41 -6.87 8.75
N ARG A 84 -23.63 -6.99 7.44
CA ARG A 84 -24.20 -8.21 6.87
C ARG A 84 -23.21 -9.34 7.13
N ARG A 85 -23.50 -10.19 8.12
CA ARG A 85 -22.74 -11.43 8.31
C ARG A 85 -23.24 -12.40 7.26
N ASP A 86 -22.51 -12.50 6.17
CA ASP A 86 -22.68 -13.55 5.18
C ASP A 86 -22.12 -14.85 5.80
N GLY A 87 -22.91 -15.45 6.70
CA GLY A 87 -22.55 -16.63 7.49
C GLY A 87 -23.55 -17.75 7.32
N THR A 88 -24.02 -18.04 6.11
CA THR A 88 -24.95 -19.15 5.86
C THR A 88 -24.57 -19.92 4.61
N THR A 89 -23.44 -20.62 4.68
CA THR A 89 -23.12 -21.72 3.76
C THR A 89 -22.29 -22.79 4.47
N GLU A 90 -22.83 -23.47 5.48
CA GLU A 90 -22.19 -24.72 5.98
C GLU A 90 -23.16 -25.62 6.77
N GLN A 91 -24.17 -25.06 7.45
CA GLN A 91 -24.80 -25.76 8.59
C GLN A 91 -26.04 -26.62 8.30
N ARG A 92 -26.35 -26.95 7.04
CA ARG A 92 -27.57 -27.72 6.69
C ARG A 92 -27.30 -29.02 5.91
N ARG A 93 -26.09 -29.55 5.96
CA ARG A 93 -25.72 -30.81 5.29
C ARG A 93 -25.41 -31.97 6.24
N THR A 94 -25.23 -31.71 7.53
CA THR A 94 -24.71 -32.71 8.49
C THR A 94 -25.78 -33.46 9.28
N ASP A 95 -27.05 -33.10 9.13
CA ASP A 95 -28.12 -33.58 10.03
C ASP A 95 -28.96 -34.72 9.42
N GLY A 96 -28.53 -35.26 8.26
CA GLY A 96 -29.30 -36.24 7.50
C GLY A 96 -28.83 -37.69 7.57
N TRP A 97 -27.71 -37.98 8.24
CA TRP A 97 -27.11 -39.32 8.30
C TRP A 97 -26.59 -39.61 9.71
N SER A 98 -27.45 -40.09 10.60
CA SER A 98 -27.10 -40.94 11.76
C SER A 98 -28.37 -41.58 12.33
#